data_AF-A0A3P6ICN6-F1
#
_entry.id   AF-A0A3P6ICN6-F1
#
_cell.length_a   1.000
_cell.length_b   1.000
_cell.length_c   1.000
_cell.angle_alpha   90.00
_cell.angle_beta   90.00
_cell.angle_gamma   90.00
#
_symmetry.space_group_name_H-M   'P 1'
#
loop_
_entity.id
_entity.type
_entity.pdbx_description
1 polymer ?
#
loop_
_entity_poly.entity_id
_entity_poly.type
_entity_poly.pdbx_seq_one_letter_code
_entity_poly.pdbx_strand_id
1 'polypeptide(L)'
;MQIVVGDIVKVEEGKFFPADLLLLSSSEPSGLCYIETSNIDGETHLKFRHGLKKTSHVTEVSGLQSFSCEIRCEPPNKKINQFHGLLIVGKEEYPLGIEHTLLRGARLKHTRWIHGVVLYAGHETKLLINSKAVPIKLYVEKGLCKVSGERGRTFIEFEIWFLQINFATSKRISILKLTYAQAFCGAKFILMQTWLHSHRTVVLSNRNENSVFYTVITFFILYNNLLPISLLATLEVIRFVQAWYINNDLELYDHCSDTRAAARTSNLMEELG
;
A
#
# COMPACT_ATOMS: atom_id res chain seq x y z
N MET A 1 -15.35 13.26 -19.05
CA MET A 1 -15.82 12.61 -20.29
C MET A 1 -15.85 11.11 -20.01
N GLN A 2 -17.02 10.49 -20.02
CA GLN A 2 -17.12 9.03 -19.87
C GLN A 2 -16.90 8.44 -21.26
N ILE A 3 -15.89 7.58 -21.41
CA ILE A 3 -15.54 6.91 -22.66
C ILE A 3 -15.98 5.46 -22.52
N VAL A 4 -16.74 4.97 -23.50
CA VAL A 4 -17.26 3.60 -23.54
C VAL A 4 -16.63 2.84 -24.70
N VAL A 5 -16.60 1.51 -24.61
CA VAL A 5 -16.15 0.64 -25.70
C VAL A 5 -17.02 0.87 -26.93
N GLY A 6 -16.38 0.99 -28.10
CA GLY A 6 -17.05 1.30 -29.36
C GLY A 6 -17.15 2.80 -29.69
N ASP A 7 -16.84 3.70 -28.75
CA ASP A 7 -16.79 5.13 -29.05
C ASP A 7 -15.65 5.46 -30.02
N ILE A 8 -15.91 6.39 -30.93
CA ILE A 8 -14.88 6.94 -31.82
C ILE A 8 -14.30 8.19 -31.16
N VAL A 9 -12.98 8.18 -30.97
CA VAL A 9 -12.23 9.27 -30.36
C VAL A 9 -11.28 9.90 -31.36
N LYS A 10 -11.21 11.22 -31.35
CA LYS A 10 -10.19 12.00 -32.05
C LYS A 10 -9.10 12.39 -31.07
N VAL A 11 -7.86 12.05 -31.37
CA VAL A 11 -6.69 12.40 -30.55
C VAL A 11 -5.76 13.27 -31.35
N GLU A 12 -5.33 14.39 -30.75
CA GLU A 12 -4.44 15.37 -31.36
C GLU A 12 -2.99 15.14 -30.93
N GLU A 13 -2.06 15.71 -31.69
CA GLU A 13 -0.63 15.62 -31.43
C GLU A 13 -0.27 16.03 -29.99
N GLY A 14 0.64 15.28 -29.38
CA GLY A 14 1.14 15.57 -28.05
C GLY A 14 0.21 15.18 -26.90
N LYS A 15 -0.97 14.62 -27.17
CA LYS A 15 -1.88 14.08 -26.15
C LYS A 15 -1.66 12.58 -25.92
N PHE A 16 -2.04 12.12 -24.72
CA PHE A 16 -2.04 10.70 -24.37
C PHE A 16 -3.32 10.02 -24.84
N PHE A 17 -3.23 8.74 -25.22
CA PHE A 17 -4.42 7.96 -25.53
C PHE A 17 -5.22 7.67 -24.25
N PRO A 18 -6.54 7.94 -24.23
CA PRO A 18 -7.36 7.79 -23.03
C PRO A 18 -7.70 6.32 -22.70
N ALA A 19 -7.69 5.45 -23.71
CA ALA A 19 -8.07 4.05 -23.68
C ALA A 19 -7.24 3.27 -24.71
N ASP A 20 -7.41 1.95 -24.77
CA ASP A 20 -6.79 1.17 -25.85
C ASP A 20 -7.65 1.32 -27.11
N LEU A 21 -7.06 1.84 -28.18
CA LEU A 21 -7.76 2.21 -29.41
C LEU A 21 -7.31 1.36 -30.60
N LEU A 22 -8.21 1.13 -31.53
CA LEU A 22 -7.89 0.68 -32.88
C LEU A 22 -7.77 1.90 -33.80
N LEU A 23 -6.66 2.01 -34.53
CA LEU A 23 -6.40 3.10 -35.47
C LEU A 23 -7.26 2.94 -36.74
N LEU A 24 -8.17 3.88 -36.97
CA LEU A 24 -9.02 3.91 -38.16
C LEU A 24 -8.40 4.76 -39.26
N SER A 25 -8.09 6.02 -38.94
CA SER A 25 -7.48 6.97 -39.86
C SER A 25 -6.53 7.92 -39.13
N SER A 26 -5.59 8.48 -39.89
CA SER A 26 -4.55 9.38 -39.41
C SER A 26 -4.42 10.56 -40.36
N SER A 27 -3.81 11.65 -39.90
CA SER A 27 -3.44 12.78 -40.75
C SER A 27 -2.36 12.45 -41.78
N GLU A 28 -1.53 11.44 -41.52
CA GLU A 28 -0.44 11.03 -42.41
C GLU A 28 -0.92 10.10 -43.54
N PRO A 29 -0.24 10.08 -44.69
CA PRO A 29 -0.57 9.20 -45.79
C PRO A 29 -0.52 7.72 -45.37
N SER A 30 -1.40 6.92 -45.94
CA SER A 30 -1.55 5.48 -45.61
C SER A 30 -1.97 5.17 -44.17
N GLY A 31 -2.46 6.15 -43.42
CA GLY A 31 -2.98 5.93 -42.07
C GLY A 31 -1.88 5.65 -41.04
N LEU A 32 -0.65 6.13 -41.30
CA LEU A 32 0.49 5.93 -40.42
C LEU A 32 0.40 6.88 -39.21
N CYS A 33 0.86 6.47 -38.04
CA CYS A 33 1.06 7.39 -36.92
C CYS A 33 2.28 7.00 -36.10
N TYR A 34 2.91 7.98 -35.46
CA TYR A 34 4.02 7.75 -34.55
C TYR A 34 3.57 7.89 -33.10
N ILE A 35 3.99 6.92 -32.28
CA ILE A 35 3.67 6.87 -30.86
C ILE A 35 4.94 6.79 -30.03
N GLU A 36 4.92 7.48 -28.92
CA GLU A 36 5.92 7.40 -27.87
C GLU A 36 5.39 6.51 -26.75
N THR A 37 6.14 5.46 -26.39
CA THR A 37 5.76 4.47 -25.37
C THR A 37 6.63 4.56 -24.10
N SER A 38 7.24 5.72 -23.85
CA SER A 38 8.10 5.97 -22.68
C SER A 38 7.40 5.66 -21.36
N ASN A 39 6.09 5.91 -21.27
CA ASN A 39 5.28 5.61 -20.08
C ASN A 39 4.91 4.12 -19.88
N ILE A 40 5.11 3.28 -20.90
CA ILE A 40 4.70 1.86 -20.86
C ILE A 40 5.94 0.98 -20.70
N ASP A 41 6.91 1.11 -21.60
CA ASP A 41 8.10 0.25 -21.66
C ASP A 41 9.40 1.00 -21.29
N GLY A 42 9.35 2.32 -21.04
CA GLY A 42 10.54 3.14 -20.79
C GLY A 42 11.39 3.44 -22.04
N GLU A 43 10.97 2.95 -23.21
CA GLU A 43 11.67 3.19 -24.48
C GLU A 43 11.44 4.62 -24.99
N THR A 44 12.53 5.31 -25.37
CA THR A 44 12.52 6.67 -25.92
C THR A 44 12.35 6.72 -27.43
N HIS A 45 12.52 5.58 -28.11
CA HIS A 45 12.36 5.48 -29.55
C HIS A 45 10.88 5.51 -29.96
N LEU A 46 10.57 6.24 -31.02
CA LEU A 46 9.22 6.32 -31.56
C LEU A 46 8.86 5.02 -32.27
N LYS A 47 7.72 4.44 -31.91
CA LYS A 47 7.14 3.29 -32.62
C LYS A 47 6.16 3.81 -33.65
N PHE A 48 6.15 3.23 -34.85
CA PHE A 48 5.13 3.54 -35.85
C PHE A 48 3.99 2.50 -35.76
N ARG A 49 2.77 2.96 -36.03
CA ARG A 49 1.56 2.15 -36.17
C ARG A 49 0.89 2.52 -37.48
N HIS A 50 0.15 1.60 -38.06
CA HIS A 50 -0.52 1.83 -39.32
C HIS A 50 -1.99 1.41 -39.21
N GLY A 51 -2.87 2.25 -39.73
CA GLY A 51 -4.30 1.94 -39.85
C GLY A 51 -4.52 0.93 -40.98
N LEU A 52 -5.70 0.33 -40.98
CA LEU A 52 -6.10 -0.52 -42.09
C LEU A 52 -6.23 0.32 -43.38
N LYS A 53 -5.72 -0.20 -44.49
CA LYS A 53 -5.85 0.45 -45.81
C LYS A 53 -7.30 0.74 -46.17
N LYS A 54 -8.22 -0.13 -45.73
CA LYS A 54 -9.67 -0.02 -45.94
C LYS A 54 -10.33 1.10 -45.12
N THR A 55 -9.73 1.57 -44.03
CA THR A 55 -10.29 2.67 -43.21
C THR A 55 -9.50 3.97 -43.36
N SER A 56 -8.28 3.90 -43.88
CA SER A 56 -7.37 5.04 -44.02
C SER A 56 -7.89 6.19 -44.86
N HIS A 57 -8.86 5.96 -45.76
CA HIS A 57 -9.47 7.00 -46.59
C HIS A 57 -10.60 7.77 -45.86
N VAL A 58 -11.04 7.28 -44.70
CA VAL A 58 -12.12 7.89 -43.92
C VAL A 58 -11.53 8.93 -42.97
N THR A 59 -11.18 10.09 -43.53
CA THR A 59 -10.57 11.20 -42.78
C THR A 59 -11.62 12.15 -42.17
N GLU A 60 -12.80 12.24 -42.79
CA GLU A 60 -13.88 13.10 -42.34
C GLU A 60 -14.85 12.40 -41.39
N VAL A 61 -15.40 13.17 -40.44
CA VAL A 61 -16.39 12.70 -39.45
C VAL A 61 -17.66 12.17 -40.14
N SER A 62 -18.07 12.81 -41.23
CA SER A 62 -19.19 12.40 -42.10
C SER A 62 -18.99 10.98 -42.64
N GLY A 63 -17.77 10.66 -43.07
CA GLY A 63 -17.42 9.33 -43.55
C GLY A 63 -17.46 8.27 -42.43
N LEU A 64 -17.00 8.62 -41.23
CA LEU A 64 -17.03 7.73 -40.07
C LEU A 64 -18.45 7.38 -39.63
N GLN A 65 -19.41 8.31 -39.76
CA GLN A 65 -20.82 8.04 -39.43
C GLN A 65 -21.47 7.03 -40.40
N SER A 66 -21.05 7.01 -41.66
CA SER A 66 -21.56 6.09 -42.67
C SER A 66 -20.92 4.71 -42.63
N PHE A 67 -19.79 4.57 -41.93
CA PHE A 67 -18.99 3.35 -41.92
C PHE A 67 -19.47 2.38 -40.84
N SER A 68 -19.96 1.22 -41.26
CA SER A 68 -20.40 0.14 -40.37
C SER A 68 -19.42 -1.04 -40.44
N CYS A 69 -18.91 -1.47 -39.28
CA CYS A 69 -18.02 -2.62 -39.15
C CYS A 69 -18.24 -3.34 -37.83
N GLU A 70 -17.85 -4.62 -37.77
CA GLU A 70 -17.81 -5.41 -36.54
C GLU A 70 -16.34 -5.71 -36.19
N ILE A 71 -15.94 -5.44 -34.95
CA ILE A 71 -14.60 -5.73 -34.46
C ILE A 71 -14.70 -6.89 -33.48
N ARG A 72 -14.00 -8.00 -33.78
CA ARG A 72 -13.81 -9.12 -32.86
C ARG A 72 -12.38 -9.11 -32.37
N CYS A 73 -12.17 -9.06 -31.07
CA CYS A 73 -10.84 -9.09 -30.47
C CYS A 73 -10.77 -10.13 -29.37
N GLU A 74 -9.54 -10.51 -29.03
CA GLU A 74 -9.25 -11.32 -27.85
C GLU A 74 -9.78 -10.66 -26.55
N PRO A 75 -10.01 -11.43 -25.47
CA PRO A 75 -10.32 -10.85 -24.18
C PRO A 75 -9.13 -10.05 -23.62
N PRO A 76 -9.37 -9.06 -22.72
CA PRO A 76 -8.32 -8.25 -22.13
C PRO A 76 -7.23 -9.10 -21.48
N ASN A 77 -5.97 -8.88 -21.86
CA ASN A 77 -4.82 -9.66 -21.40
C ASN A 77 -3.64 -8.77 -20.98
N LYS A 78 -2.67 -9.38 -20.28
CA LYS A 78 -1.45 -8.69 -19.81
C LYS A 78 -0.38 -8.51 -20.89
N LYS A 79 -0.56 -9.07 -22.09
CA LYS A 79 0.48 -9.07 -23.12
C LYS A 79 0.44 -7.75 -23.89
N ILE A 80 1.35 -6.84 -23.54
CA ILE A 80 1.47 -5.49 -24.13
C ILE A 80 1.85 -5.56 -25.61
N ASN A 81 2.71 -6.52 -25.99
CA ASN A 81 3.29 -6.62 -27.34
C ASN A 81 2.51 -7.52 -28.30
N GLN A 82 1.41 -8.14 -27.86
CA GLN A 82 0.60 -9.02 -28.69
C GLN A 82 -0.82 -8.49 -28.75
N PHE A 83 -1.44 -8.53 -29.91
CA PHE A 83 -2.87 -8.27 -30.06
C PHE A 83 -3.38 -9.10 -31.22
N HIS A 84 -4.50 -9.78 -31.00
CA HIS A 84 -5.20 -10.55 -32.01
C HIS A 84 -6.64 -10.08 -32.10
N GLY A 85 -7.01 -9.60 -33.29
CA GLY A 85 -8.38 -9.27 -33.61
C GLY A 85 -8.68 -9.43 -35.08
N LEU A 86 -9.92 -9.14 -35.43
CA LEU A 86 -10.48 -9.24 -36.76
C LEU A 86 -11.46 -8.09 -36.95
N LEU A 87 -11.29 -7.34 -38.02
CA LEU A 87 -12.26 -6.36 -38.49
C LEU A 87 -13.10 -6.98 -39.60
N ILE A 88 -14.41 -7.02 -39.43
CA ILE A 88 -15.36 -7.51 -40.42
C ILE A 88 -16.09 -6.31 -41.02
N VAL A 89 -15.92 -6.11 -42.32
CA VAL A 89 -16.61 -5.05 -43.09
C VAL A 89 -17.47 -5.74 -44.14
N GLY A 90 -18.77 -5.83 -43.86
CA GLY A 90 -19.70 -6.59 -44.71
C GLY A 90 -19.41 -8.10 -44.68
N LYS A 91 -18.73 -8.61 -45.72
CA LYS A 91 -18.31 -10.02 -45.84
C LYS A 91 -16.78 -10.20 -45.88
N GLU A 92 -16.03 -9.11 -45.88
CA GLU A 92 -14.57 -9.15 -45.90
C GLU A 92 -14.02 -9.13 -44.48
N GLU A 93 -13.06 -10.01 -44.20
CA GLU A 93 -12.39 -10.12 -42.91
C GLU A 93 -10.94 -9.62 -43.02
N TYR A 94 -10.55 -8.72 -42.12
CA TYR A 94 -9.22 -8.14 -42.05
C TYR A 94 -8.57 -8.47 -40.71
N PRO A 95 -7.42 -9.16 -40.69
CA PRO A 95 -6.74 -9.49 -39.45
C PRO A 95 -6.12 -8.24 -38.81
N LEU A 96 -6.35 -8.08 -37.51
CA LEU A 96 -5.81 -7.01 -36.69
C LEU A 96 -4.68 -7.54 -35.82
N GLY A 97 -3.48 -7.03 -36.04
CA GLY A 97 -2.32 -7.18 -35.15
C GLY A 97 -2.08 -5.97 -34.25
N ILE A 98 -1.02 -6.07 -33.43
CA ILE A 98 -0.55 -4.98 -32.56
C ILE A 98 -0.26 -3.67 -33.32
N GLU A 99 0.10 -3.77 -34.59
CA GLU A 99 0.44 -2.63 -35.45
C GLU A 99 -0.72 -1.68 -35.73
N HIS A 100 -1.97 -2.14 -35.51
CA HIS A 100 -3.17 -1.32 -35.66
C HIS A 100 -3.68 -0.77 -34.32
N THR A 101 -3.07 -1.16 -33.20
CA THR A 101 -3.53 -0.80 -31.86
C THR A 101 -2.68 0.30 -31.23
N LEU A 102 -3.35 1.14 -30.45
CA LEU A 102 -2.78 2.26 -29.71
C LEU A 102 -3.12 2.08 -28.24
N LEU A 103 -2.09 1.91 -27.43
CA LEU A 103 -2.27 1.58 -26.02
C LEU A 103 -2.49 2.84 -25.18
N ARG A 104 -3.33 2.73 -24.15
CA ARG A 104 -3.46 3.77 -23.13
C ARG A 104 -2.10 4.13 -22.54
N GLY A 105 -1.85 5.42 -22.36
CA GLY A 105 -0.59 5.93 -21.79
C GLY A 105 0.52 6.17 -22.80
N ALA A 106 0.40 5.66 -24.04
CA ALA A 106 1.25 6.10 -25.15
C ALA A 106 0.82 7.50 -25.61
N ARG A 107 1.78 8.26 -26.17
CA ARG A 107 1.59 9.64 -26.60
C ARG A 107 1.71 9.75 -28.12
N LEU A 108 0.79 10.47 -28.75
CA LEU A 108 0.85 10.75 -30.19
C LEU A 108 1.95 11.79 -30.47
N LYS A 109 2.82 11.52 -31.44
CA LYS A 109 3.92 12.40 -31.86
C LYS A 109 4.01 12.42 -33.38
N HIS A 110 4.49 13.51 -33.98
CA HIS A 110 4.74 13.62 -35.42
C HIS A 110 3.54 13.22 -36.28
N THR A 111 2.34 13.48 -35.78
CA THR A 111 1.06 13.16 -36.42
C THR A 111 0.03 14.11 -35.82
N ARG A 112 -0.58 14.95 -36.66
CA ARG A 112 -1.45 16.05 -36.20
C ARG A 112 -2.68 15.55 -35.47
N TRP A 113 -3.33 14.53 -36.02
CA TRP A 113 -4.51 13.91 -35.43
C TRP A 113 -4.68 12.47 -35.90
N ILE A 114 -5.42 11.70 -35.11
CA ILE A 114 -5.91 10.38 -35.47
C ILE A 114 -7.39 10.24 -35.11
N HIS A 115 -8.09 9.34 -35.80
CA HIS A 115 -9.36 8.78 -35.36
C HIS A 115 -9.15 7.32 -34.98
N GLY A 116 -9.60 6.95 -33.79
CA GLY A 116 -9.58 5.58 -33.33
C GLY A 116 -10.87 5.18 -32.64
N VAL A 117 -11.17 3.90 -32.65
CA VAL A 117 -12.30 3.32 -31.92
C VAL A 117 -11.81 2.64 -30.66
N VAL A 118 -12.53 2.83 -29.56
CA VAL A 118 -12.16 2.28 -28.24
C VAL A 118 -12.39 0.77 -28.23
N LEU A 119 -11.31 0.01 -28.01
CA LEU A 119 -11.34 -1.45 -27.84
C LEU A 119 -11.54 -1.83 -26.37
N TYR A 120 -10.69 -1.31 -25.48
CA TYR A 120 -10.77 -1.58 -24.04
C TYR A 120 -10.76 -0.26 -23.27
N ALA A 121 -11.64 -0.14 -22.28
CA ALA A 121 -11.80 1.06 -21.47
C ALA A 121 -11.56 0.78 -19.97
N GLY A 122 -11.13 1.81 -19.22
CA GLY A 122 -10.96 1.69 -17.78
C GLY A 122 -9.95 0.61 -17.37
N HIS A 123 -10.34 -0.24 -16.42
CA HIS A 123 -9.50 -1.30 -15.84
C HIS A 123 -9.17 -2.44 -16.81
N GLU A 124 -9.85 -2.53 -17.94
CA GLU A 124 -9.59 -3.55 -18.97
C GLU A 124 -8.45 -3.15 -19.92
N THR A 125 -7.98 -1.91 -19.86
CA THR A 125 -6.82 -1.48 -20.66
C THR A 125 -5.55 -2.24 -20.27
N LYS A 126 -4.73 -2.60 -21.26
CA LYS A 126 -3.51 -3.41 -21.05
C LYS A 126 -2.55 -2.78 -20.05
N LEU A 127 -2.47 -1.45 -20.02
CA LEU A 127 -1.67 -0.71 -19.04
C LEU A 127 -2.19 -0.94 -17.62
N LEU A 128 -3.50 -0.81 -17.37
CA LEU A 128 -4.05 -0.97 -16.02
C LEU A 128 -4.06 -2.42 -15.55
N ILE A 129 -4.26 -3.40 -16.44
CA ILE A 129 -4.13 -4.82 -16.07
C ILE A 129 -2.68 -5.15 -15.66
N ASN A 130 -1.68 -4.49 -16.26
CA ASN A 130 -0.28 -4.61 -15.87
C ASN A 130 0.11 -3.74 -14.67
N SER A 131 -0.69 -2.72 -14.35
CA SER A 131 -0.49 -1.94 -13.14
C SER A 131 -0.78 -2.81 -11.92
N LYS A 132 0.21 -2.98 -11.05
CA LYS A 132 -0.04 -3.60 -9.75
C LYS A 132 -0.88 -2.61 -8.95
N ALA A 133 -2.02 -3.08 -8.42
CA ALA A 133 -2.71 -2.34 -7.38
C ALA A 133 -1.67 -1.99 -6.31
N VAL A 134 -1.56 -0.70 -5.99
CA VAL A 134 -0.64 -0.25 -4.94
C VAL A 134 -1.06 -1.03 -3.70
N PRO A 135 -0.24 -1.96 -3.20
CA PRO A 135 -0.60 -2.65 -1.99
C PRO A 135 -0.80 -1.57 -0.94
N ILE A 136 -1.92 -1.62 -0.20
CA ILE A 136 -2.14 -0.70 0.91
C ILE A 136 -0.86 -0.78 1.73
N LYS A 137 -0.17 0.36 1.86
CA LYS A 137 1.10 0.44 2.57
C LYS A 137 0.81 0.31 4.06
N LEU A 138 0.37 -0.88 4.49
CA LEU A 138 0.27 -1.37 5.87
C LEU A 138 1.67 -1.58 6.48
N TYR A 139 2.66 -0.80 6.04
CA TYR A 139 3.99 -0.75 6.62
C TYR A 139 4.01 0.01 7.95
N VAL A 140 2.92 0.73 8.28
CA VAL A 140 2.64 1.19 9.65
C VAL A 140 2.88 0.04 10.61
N GLU A 141 2.27 -1.13 10.34
CA GLU A 141 2.40 -2.27 11.23
C GLU A 141 3.80 -2.87 11.20
N LYS A 142 4.47 -3.02 10.04
CA LYS A 142 5.80 -3.67 9.99
C LYS A 142 6.95 -2.79 10.48
N GLY A 143 6.92 -1.47 10.24
CA GLY A 143 7.93 -0.52 10.69
C GLY A 143 7.76 -0.14 12.16
N LEU A 144 6.52 0.11 12.61
CA LEU A 144 6.24 0.22 14.05
C LEU A 144 6.46 -1.12 14.74
N CYS A 145 6.08 -2.27 14.20
CA CYS A 145 6.41 -3.57 14.82
C CYS A 145 7.91 -3.91 14.74
N LYS A 146 8.70 -3.27 13.88
CA LYS A 146 10.17 -3.35 13.99
C LYS A 146 10.70 -2.50 15.13
N VAL A 147 10.45 -1.18 15.13
CA VAL A 147 11.02 -0.28 16.16
C VAL A 147 10.30 -0.40 17.51
N SER A 148 8.97 -0.38 17.50
CA SER A 148 8.11 -0.63 18.67
C SER A 148 8.03 -2.11 19.04
N GLY A 149 8.31 -3.05 18.13
CA GLY A 149 8.35 -4.47 18.49
C GLY A 149 9.74 -4.95 18.89
N GLU A 150 10.85 -4.33 18.51
CA GLU A 150 12.17 -4.57 19.13
C GLU A 150 12.22 -3.97 20.53
N ARG A 151 11.82 -2.70 20.69
CA ARG A 151 11.69 -2.09 22.02
C ARG A 151 10.59 -2.75 22.83
N GLY A 152 9.43 -3.00 22.24
CA GLY A 152 8.31 -3.69 22.91
C GLY A 152 8.64 -5.14 23.27
N ARG A 153 9.37 -5.90 22.42
CA ARG A 153 9.83 -7.25 22.79
C ARG A 153 10.84 -7.21 23.92
N THR A 154 11.80 -6.29 23.92
CA THR A 154 12.70 -6.18 25.07
C THR A 154 11.94 -5.78 26.33
N PHE A 155 11.01 -4.82 26.27
CA PHE A 155 10.18 -4.44 27.42
C PHE A 155 9.26 -5.56 27.91
N ILE A 156 8.61 -6.30 27.00
CA ILE A 156 7.76 -7.46 27.36
C ILE A 156 8.62 -8.59 27.93
N GLU A 157 9.80 -8.87 27.37
CA GLU A 157 10.73 -9.86 27.90
C GLU A 157 11.26 -9.46 29.29
N PHE A 158 11.53 -8.17 29.51
CA PHE A 158 11.90 -7.62 30.83
C PHE A 158 10.75 -7.71 31.83
N GLU A 159 9.51 -7.41 31.45
CA GLU A 159 8.31 -7.53 32.29
C GLU A 159 8.05 -9.00 32.69
N ILE A 160 8.17 -9.92 31.73
CA ILE A 160 8.06 -11.35 32.00
C ILE A 160 9.17 -11.78 32.96
N TRP A 161 10.42 -11.38 32.73
CA TRP A 161 11.55 -11.67 33.63
C TRP A 161 11.33 -11.10 35.04
N PHE A 162 10.83 -9.87 35.14
CA PHE A 162 10.57 -9.19 36.40
C PHE A 162 9.45 -9.88 37.18
N LEU A 163 8.37 -10.31 36.50
CA LEU A 163 7.31 -11.12 37.11
C LEU A 163 7.82 -12.48 37.61
N GLN A 164 8.71 -13.15 36.86
CA GLN A 164 9.34 -14.40 37.31
C GLN A 164 10.20 -14.20 38.57
N ILE A 165 10.94 -13.09 38.66
CA ILE A 165 11.74 -12.73 39.85
C ILE A 165 10.83 -12.45 41.06
N ASN A 166 9.75 -11.68 40.89
CA ASN A 166 8.81 -11.40 41.99
C ASN A 166 8.12 -12.67 42.50
N PHE A 167 7.75 -13.58 41.60
CA PHE A 167 7.21 -14.89 41.99
C PHE A 167 8.24 -15.78 42.71
N ALA A 168 9.52 -15.72 42.31
CA ALA A 168 10.59 -16.42 43.00
C ALA A 168 10.86 -15.85 44.41
N THR A 169 10.82 -14.53 44.58
CA THR A 169 11.02 -13.89 45.90
C THR A 169 9.87 -14.18 46.87
N SER A 170 8.62 -14.23 46.40
CA SER A 170 7.45 -14.57 47.24
C SER A 170 7.49 -16.02 47.75
N LYS A 171 7.99 -16.96 46.92
CA LYS A 171 8.27 -18.34 47.32
C LYS A 171 9.40 -18.44 48.34
N ARG A 172 10.50 -17.69 48.16
CA ARG A 172 11.63 -17.67 49.10
C ARG A 172 11.23 -17.15 50.48
N ILE A 173 10.41 -16.11 50.57
CA ILE A 173 9.88 -15.57 51.83
C ILE A 173 8.95 -16.59 52.52
N SER A 174 8.20 -17.38 51.74
CA SER A 174 7.30 -18.42 52.27
C SER A 174 8.06 -19.64 52.81
N ILE A 175 9.14 -20.06 52.13
CA ILE A 175 10.00 -21.16 52.57
C ILE A 175 10.82 -20.76 53.81
N LEU A 176 11.37 -19.54 53.84
CA LEU A 176 12.12 -19.00 54.98
C LEU A 176 11.27 -18.96 56.26
N LYS A 177 9.98 -18.58 56.15
CA LYS A 177 9.03 -18.63 57.27
C LYS A 177 8.82 -20.04 57.84
N LEU A 178 8.87 -21.07 56.98
CA LEU A 178 8.69 -22.47 57.37
C LEU A 178 9.93 -23.01 58.11
N THR A 179 11.13 -22.66 57.66
CA THR A 179 12.39 -23.06 58.30
C THR A 179 12.61 -22.37 59.64
N TYR A 180 12.33 -21.06 59.75
CA TYR A 180 12.41 -20.35 61.04
C TYR A 180 11.38 -20.85 62.06
N ALA A 181 10.21 -21.34 61.62
CA ALA A 181 9.20 -21.92 62.51
C ALA A 181 9.61 -23.29 63.08
N GLN A 182 10.42 -24.07 62.34
CA GLN A 182 10.91 -25.37 62.82
C GLN A 182 12.18 -25.26 63.68
N ALA A 183 12.99 -24.20 63.51
CA ALA A 183 14.26 -24.03 64.21
C ALA A 183 14.17 -23.44 65.63
N PHE A 184 13.00 -22.94 66.06
CA PHE A 184 12.83 -22.29 67.38
C PHE A 184 11.69 -22.94 68.20
N CYS A 185 11.91 -24.17 68.68
CA CYS A 185 11.09 -24.79 69.72
C CYS A 185 11.55 -24.31 71.11
N GLY A 186 11.04 -23.16 71.56
CA GLY A 186 11.33 -22.64 72.90
C GLY A 186 10.22 -21.75 73.44
N ALA A 187 9.86 -21.95 74.71
CA ALA A 187 8.71 -21.34 75.39
C ALA A 187 8.69 -19.79 75.41
N LYS A 188 9.82 -19.11 75.18
CA LYS A 188 9.88 -17.63 75.03
C LYS A 188 9.26 -17.13 73.71
N PHE A 189 9.04 -18.01 72.73
CA PHE A 189 8.43 -17.65 71.46
C PHE A 189 6.92 -17.39 71.60
N ILE A 190 6.20 -18.11 72.47
CA ILE A 190 4.74 -18.01 72.60
C ILE A 190 4.28 -16.58 72.99
N LEU A 191 5.04 -15.89 73.84
CA LEU A 191 4.71 -14.53 74.29
C LEU A 191 5.09 -13.44 73.28
N MET A 192 6.19 -13.59 72.54
CA MET A 192 6.54 -12.66 71.47
C MET A 192 5.68 -12.87 70.22
N GLN A 193 5.25 -14.12 70.00
CA GLN A 193 4.40 -14.52 68.89
C GLN A 193 2.98 -13.97 69.04
N THR A 194 2.41 -13.90 70.24
CA THR A 194 1.10 -13.26 70.50
C THR A 194 1.13 -11.74 70.31
N TRP A 195 2.22 -11.07 70.73
CA TRP A 195 2.38 -9.63 70.54
C TRP A 195 2.52 -9.23 69.06
N LEU A 196 3.33 -9.96 68.28
CA LEU A 196 3.43 -9.75 66.83
C LEU A 196 2.18 -10.21 66.05
N HIS A 197 1.38 -11.16 66.56
CA HIS A 197 0.14 -11.60 65.91
C HIS A 197 -0.95 -10.51 65.95
N SER A 198 -1.02 -9.74 67.03
CA SER A 198 -2.02 -8.67 67.18
C SER A 198 -1.83 -7.53 66.17
N HIS A 199 -0.60 -7.16 65.83
CA HIS A 199 -0.35 -6.10 64.83
C HIS A 199 -0.30 -6.59 63.38
N ARG A 200 -0.18 -7.90 63.16
CA ARG A 200 -0.11 -8.47 61.80
C ARG A 200 -1.45 -8.96 61.26
N THR A 201 -2.48 -9.03 62.10
CA THR A 201 -3.85 -9.43 61.74
C THR A 201 -4.64 -8.33 60.99
N VAL A 202 -4.24 -7.06 61.07
CA VAL A 202 -4.96 -5.99 60.36
C VAL A 202 -4.62 -5.93 58.85
N VAL A 203 -3.44 -6.42 58.43
CA VAL A 203 -3.00 -6.26 57.04
C VAL A 203 -3.05 -7.56 56.21
N LEU A 204 -3.09 -8.74 56.84
CA LEU A 204 -3.05 -10.03 56.11
C LEU A 204 -4.03 -11.09 56.63
N SER A 205 -5.13 -10.71 57.28
CA SER A 205 -6.19 -11.63 57.73
C SER A 205 -7.36 -11.74 56.76
N ASN A 206 -7.09 -11.84 55.46
CA ASN A 206 -8.10 -12.37 54.53
C ASN A 206 -7.42 -13.34 53.57
N ARG A 207 -7.19 -14.56 54.07
CA ARG A 207 -6.64 -15.69 53.33
C ARG A 207 -7.72 -16.25 52.41
N ASN A 208 -8.04 -15.50 51.35
CA ASN A 208 -8.75 -16.04 50.19
C ASN A 208 -7.72 -16.72 49.28
N GLU A 209 -8.04 -17.90 48.76
CA GLU A 209 -7.20 -18.65 47.80
C GLU A 209 -6.87 -17.82 46.54
N ASN A 210 -7.61 -16.74 46.31
CA ASN A 210 -7.40 -15.76 45.25
C ASN A 210 -6.36 -14.67 45.59
N SER A 211 -5.66 -14.73 46.73
CA SER A 211 -4.71 -13.67 47.12
C SER A 211 -3.57 -13.49 46.10
N VAL A 212 -3.14 -14.58 45.47
CA VAL A 212 -2.13 -14.54 44.39
C VAL A 212 -2.70 -13.85 43.15
N PHE A 213 -3.96 -14.11 42.81
CA PHE A 213 -4.65 -13.49 41.68
C PHE A 213 -4.79 -11.97 41.86
N TYR A 214 -5.23 -11.52 43.05
CA TYR A 214 -5.30 -10.08 43.36
C TYR A 214 -3.92 -9.41 43.36
N THR A 215 -2.88 -10.12 43.80
CA THR A 215 -1.50 -9.62 43.76
C THR A 215 -1.03 -9.43 42.31
N VAL A 216 -1.31 -10.38 41.41
CA VAL A 216 -1.00 -10.28 39.98
C VAL A 216 -1.75 -9.13 39.31
N ILE A 217 -3.05 -8.97 39.60
CA ILE A 217 -3.84 -7.84 39.07
C ILE A 217 -3.30 -6.50 39.57
N THR A 218 -2.91 -6.42 40.85
CA THR A 218 -2.35 -5.18 41.43
C THR A 218 -1.05 -4.79 40.73
N PHE A 219 -0.15 -5.74 40.48
CA PHE A 219 1.07 -5.48 39.72
C PHE A 219 0.78 -5.11 38.26
N PHE A 220 -0.17 -5.77 37.60
CA PHE A 220 -0.56 -5.41 36.23
C PHE A 220 -1.08 -3.98 36.12
N ILE A 221 -1.88 -3.53 37.08
CA ILE A 221 -2.38 -2.14 37.13
C ILE A 221 -1.23 -1.16 37.41
N LEU A 222 -0.32 -1.50 38.32
CA LEU A 222 0.81 -0.62 38.70
C LEU A 222 1.81 -0.44 37.56
N TYR A 223 2.00 -1.48 36.73
CA TYR A 223 2.88 -1.45 35.56
C TYR A 223 2.18 -1.10 34.24
N ASN A 224 0.87 -0.83 34.24
CA ASN A 224 0.16 -0.40 33.03
C ASN A 224 0.75 0.89 32.41
N ASN A 225 1.33 1.76 33.24
CA ASN A 225 2.02 2.98 32.82
C ASN A 225 3.40 2.74 32.18
N LEU A 226 3.93 1.51 32.24
CA LEU A 226 5.23 1.18 31.63
C LEU A 226 5.15 1.05 30.10
N LEU A 227 3.95 0.82 29.56
CA LEU A 227 3.68 0.92 28.13
C LEU A 227 3.18 2.34 27.82
N PRO A 228 4.05 3.26 27.36
CA PRO A 228 3.59 4.58 26.96
C PRO A 228 2.74 4.44 25.71
N ILE A 229 1.42 4.43 25.87
CA ILE A 229 0.44 4.55 24.77
C ILE A 229 0.72 5.83 23.97
N SER A 230 1.26 6.86 24.64
CA SER A 230 1.72 8.10 24.02
C SER A 230 2.84 7.92 22.99
N LEU A 231 3.66 6.87 23.08
CA LEU A 231 4.76 6.66 22.13
C LEU A 231 4.25 6.48 20.70
N LEU A 232 3.18 5.69 20.52
CA LEU A 232 2.59 5.46 19.20
C LEU A 232 2.07 6.76 18.59
N ALA A 233 1.32 7.54 19.38
CA ALA A 233 0.81 8.83 18.96
C ALA A 233 1.94 9.82 18.64
N THR A 234 3.00 9.86 19.45
CA THR A 234 4.14 10.74 19.18
C THR A 234 4.87 10.38 17.90
N LEU A 235 5.02 9.09 17.57
CA LEU A 235 5.65 8.67 16.31
C LEU A 235 4.83 9.06 15.08
N GLU A 236 3.50 8.96 15.15
CA GLU A 236 2.64 9.44 14.07
C GLU A 236 2.76 10.96 13.87
N VAL A 237 2.80 11.72 14.96
CA VAL A 237 2.99 13.18 14.91
C VAL A 237 4.36 13.54 14.31
N ILE A 238 5.42 12.86 14.73
CA ILE A 238 6.77 13.09 14.19
C ILE A 238 6.80 12.83 12.68
N ARG A 239 6.23 11.73 12.21
CA ARG A 239 6.15 11.40 10.78
C ARG A 239 5.35 12.41 9.98
N PHE A 240 4.27 12.94 10.56
CA PHE A 240 3.49 14.01 9.94
C PHE A 240 4.31 15.29 9.81
N VAL A 241 5.02 15.69 10.86
CA VAL A 241 5.89 16.87 10.85
C VAL A 241 7.04 16.71 9.85
N GLN A 242 7.68 15.54 9.81
CA GLN A 242 8.74 15.23 8.82
C GLN A 242 8.23 15.33 7.38
N ALA A 243 7.03 14.78 7.10
CA ALA A 243 6.41 14.90 5.79
C ALA A 243 6.11 16.37 5.43
N TRP A 244 5.71 17.18 6.41
CA TRP A 244 5.52 18.62 6.23
C TRP A 244 6.83 19.34 5.90
N TYR A 245 7.93 19.01 6.55
CA TYR A 245 9.25 19.57 6.24
C TYR A 245 9.66 19.26 4.79
N ILE A 246 9.55 18.00 4.34
CA ILE A 246 9.90 17.61 2.96
C ILE A 246 9.06 18.37 1.93
N ASN A 247 7.77 18.59 2.21
CA ASN A 247 6.88 19.30 1.29
C ASN A 247 7.17 20.81 1.18
N ASN A 248 7.79 21.40 2.21
CA ASN A 248 8.10 22.83 2.27
C ASN A 248 9.58 23.12 2.02
N ASP A 249 10.37 22.12 1.67
CA ASP A 249 11.78 22.30 1.33
C ASP A 249 11.91 22.97 -0.04
N LEU A 250 12.60 24.12 -0.06
CA LEU A 250 12.85 24.90 -1.27
C LEU A 250 13.97 24.29 -2.12
N GLU A 251 14.89 23.53 -1.53
CA GLU A 251 15.97 22.88 -2.29
C GLU A 251 15.45 21.72 -3.13
N LEU A 252 14.33 21.12 -2.72
CA LEU A 252 13.63 20.02 -3.41
C LEU A 252 12.57 20.52 -4.42
N TYR A 253 12.61 21.80 -4.79
CA TYR A 253 11.70 22.39 -5.78
C TYR A 253 12.32 22.38 -7.19
N ASP A 254 11.59 21.82 -8.15
CA ASP A 254 11.99 21.86 -9.56
C ASP A 254 11.44 23.10 -10.25
N HIS A 255 12.34 24.02 -10.61
CA HIS A 255 12.02 25.23 -11.38
C HIS A 255 11.54 24.94 -12.81
N CYS A 256 11.94 23.82 -13.42
CA CYS A 256 11.60 23.52 -14.81
C CYS A 256 10.14 23.05 -14.93
N SER A 257 9.69 22.21 -13.98
CA SER A 257 8.34 21.63 -13.99
C SER A 257 7.34 22.38 -13.10
N ASP A 258 7.79 23.40 -12.35
CA ASP A 258 7.00 24.09 -11.30
C ASP A 258 6.37 23.11 -10.31
N THR A 259 7.16 22.12 -9.87
CA THR A 259 6.70 21.06 -8.95
C THR A 259 7.56 21.01 -7.69
N ARG A 260 6.89 20.98 -6.54
CA ARG A 260 7.51 20.74 -5.22
C ARG A 260 7.59 19.23 -4.94
N ALA A 261 8.55 18.83 -4.12
CA ALA A 261 8.54 17.48 -3.55
C ALA A 261 7.25 17.25 -2.75
N ALA A 262 6.65 16.07 -2.95
CA ALA A 262 5.38 15.72 -2.33
C ALA A 262 5.47 14.34 -1.66
N ALA A 263 5.54 14.37 -0.34
CA ALA A 263 5.44 13.23 0.56
C ALA A 263 4.04 12.58 0.51
N ARG A 264 3.81 11.67 -0.44
CA ARG A 264 2.52 10.96 -0.57
C ARG A 264 2.29 9.87 0.49
N THR A 265 3.29 9.54 1.28
CA THR A 265 3.18 8.56 2.36
C THR A 265 4.08 8.97 3.53
N SER A 266 3.50 9.28 4.69
CA SER A 266 4.25 9.67 5.90
C SER A 266 5.01 8.50 6.55
N ASN A 267 4.60 7.27 6.30
CA ASN A 267 5.12 6.09 7.00
C ASN A 267 6.43 5.53 6.45
N LEU A 268 6.94 6.06 5.33
CA LEU A 268 8.14 5.56 4.66
C LEU A 268 9.36 6.47 4.86
N MET A 269 9.21 7.58 5.60
CA MET A 269 10.26 8.59 5.71
C MET A 269 11.51 8.08 6.42
N GLU A 270 11.34 7.18 7.39
CA GLU A 270 12.43 6.57 8.16
C GLU A 270 13.31 5.61 7.32
N GLU A 271 12.86 5.21 6.12
CA GLU A 271 13.64 4.31 5.25
C GLU A 271 14.55 5.06 4.26
N LEU A 272 14.45 6.39 4.16
CA LEU A 272 15.27 7.17 3.24
C LEU A 272 16.75 7.32 3.68
N GLY A 273 17.08 6.90 4.91
CA GLY A 273 18.45 6.94 5.47
C GLY A 273 18.53 7.77 6.74
#